data_AF-A0A7X7PUW6-F1
#
_entry.id   AF-A0A7X7PUW6-F1
#
_cell.length_a   1.000
_cell.length_b   1.000
_cell.length_c   1.000
_cell.angle_alpha   90.00
_cell.angle_beta   90.00
_cell.angle_gamma   90.00
#
_symmetry.space_group_name_H-M   'P 1'
#
loop_
_entity.id
_entity.type
_entity.pdbx_description
1 polymer ?
#
loop_
_entity_poly.entity_id
_entity_poly.type
_entity_poly.pdbx_seq_one_letter_code
_entity_poly.pdbx_strand_id
1 'polypeptide(L)' 'RRCNNLKECRTPEQAGLQLIAVPFTPTYAEYIYLKGRRVLADQMEYLLAHFPRSSPLHARLRARPAVTQALAS' A
#
# COMPACT_ATOMS: atom_id res chain seq x y z
N ARG A 1 -13.59 -3.22 14.37
CA ARG A 1 -14.56 -3.55 13.30
C ARG A 1 -15.49 -2.38 12.90
N ARG A 2 -15.18 -1.12 13.25
CA ARG A 2 -16.09 0.03 13.04
C ARG A 2 -15.94 0.70 11.67
N CYS A 3 -14.71 0.82 11.17
CA CYS A 3 -14.43 1.59 9.95
C CYS A 3 -14.87 0.87 8.66
N ASN A 4 -14.70 -0.45 8.53
CA ASN A 4 -15.12 -1.17 7.32
C ASN A 4 -16.65 -1.17 7.14
N ASN A 5 -17.39 -1.37 8.23
CA ASN A 5 -18.86 -1.31 8.18
C ASN A 5 -19.35 0.13 7.94
N LEU A 6 -18.63 1.15 8.43
CA LEU A 6 -18.95 2.55 8.14
C LEU A 6 -18.68 2.91 6.67
N LYS A 7 -17.56 2.42 6.12
CA LYS A 7 -17.17 2.68 4.74
C LYS A 7 -18.13 2.03 3.73
N GLU A 8 -18.61 0.81 4.00
CA GLU A 8 -19.45 0.03 3.07
C GLU A 8 -18.86 0.02 1.64
N CYS A 9 -19.70 0.21 0.62
CA CYS A 9 -19.32 0.30 -0.79
C CYS A 9 -18.86 1.71 -1.23
N ARG A 10 -18.63 2.64 -0.29
CA ARG A 10 -18.18 4.01 -0.59
C ARG A 10 -16.68 4.11 -0.66
N THR A 11 -16.15 5.08 -1.40
CA THR A 11 -14.74 5.48 -1.28
C THR A 11 -14.48 6.08 0.12
N PRO A 12 -13.23 6.16 0.58
CA PRO A 12 -12.91 6.86 1.83
C PRO A 12 -13.54 8.27 1.87
N GLU A 13 -13.41 9.02 0.79
CA GLU A 13 -13.91 10.40 0.65
C GLU A 13 -15.44 10.45 0.78
N GLN A 14 -16.15 9.54 0.09
CA GLN A 14 -17.61 9.41 0.14
C GLN A 14 -18.13 8.99 1.53
N ALA A 15 -17.30 8.34 2.35
CA ALA A 15 -17.63 7.96 3.72
C ALA A 15 -17.17 9.00 4.76
N GLY A 16 -16.62 10.15 4.33
CA GLY A 16 -16.04 11.15 5.25
C GLY A 16 -14.76 10.67 5.95
N LEU A 17 -14.07 9.70 5.38
CA LEU A 17 -12.81 9.15 5.89
C LEU A 17 -11.62 9.71 5.10
N GLN A 18 -10.52 10.01 5.79
CA GLN A 18 -9.28 10.43 5.15
C GLN A 18 -8.56 9.24 4.50
N LEU A 19 -8.11 9.40 3.24
CA LEU A 19 -7.22 8.43 2.60
C LEU A 19 -5.82 8.52 3.22
N ILE A 20 -5.49 7.59 4.11
CA ILE A 20 -4.21 7.56 4.82
C ILE A 20 -3.08 6.86 4.04
N ALA A 21 -3.42 6.08 3.02
CA ALA A 21 -2.47 5.38 2.18
C ALA A 21 -3.10 5.02 0.83
N VAL A 22 -2.31 5.11 -0.23
CA VAL A 22 -2.72 4.60 -1.55
C VAL A 22 -2.63 3.08 -1.54
N PRO A 23 -3.59 2.36 -2.16
CA PRO A 23 -3.51 0.92 -2.30
C PRO A 23 -2.19 0.48 -2.94
N PHE A 24 -1.45 -0.37 -2.24
CA PHE A 24 -0.24 -0.98 -2.78
C PHE A 24 -0.61 -2.08 -3.78
N THR A 25 -0.17 -1.95 -5.03
CA THR A 25 -0.31 -3.01 -6.05
C THR A 25 0.99 -3.81 -6.12
N PRO A 26 1.04 -5.03 -5.54
CA PRO A 26 2.22 -5.86 -5.57
C PRO A 26 2.46 -6.44 -6.96
N THR A 27 3.72 -6.71 -7.27
CA THR A 27 4.07 -7.66 -8.34
C THR A 27 3.75 -9.08 -7.93
N TYR A 28 3.77 -10.01 -8.89
CA TYR A 28 3.54 -11.42 -8.61
C TYR A 28 4.51 -11.99 -7.55
N ALA A 29 5.80 -11.63 -7.62
CA ALA A 29 6.81 -12.10 -6.66
C ALA A 29 6.54 -11.58 -5.23
N GLU A 30 6.18 -10.30 -5.09
CA GLU A 30 5.82 -9.69 -3.81
C GLU A 30 4.54 -10.30 -3.24
N TYR A 31 3.55 -10.54 -4.09
CA TYR A 31 2.30 -11.18 -3.70
C TYR A 31 2.55 -12.59 -3.13
N ILE A 32 3.31 -13.42 -3.83
CA ILE A 32 3.67 -14.76 -3.35
C ILE A 32 4.44 -14.69 -2.03
N TYR A 33 5.32 -13.71 -1.86
CA TYR A 33 6.07 -13.52 -0.63
C TYR A 33 5.20 -13.14 0.58
N LEU A 34 4.20 -12.28 0.36
CA LEU A 34 3.25 -11.84 1.38
C LEU A 34 2.18 -12.91 1.70
N LYS A 35 1.86 -13.76 0.72
CA LYS A 35 0.80 -14.77 0.85
C LYS A 35 1.10 -15.72 2.02
N GLY A 36 0.11 -15.88 2.90
CA GLY A 36 0.20 -16.81 4.04
C GLY A 36 1.02 -16.30 5.22
N ARG A 37 1.52 -15.06 5.20
CA ARG A 37 2.25 -14.45 6.32
C ARG A 37 1.38 -13.50 7.12
N ARG A 38 1.48 -13.54 8.44
CA ARG A 38 0.87 -12.55 9.33
C ARG A 38 1.81 -11.36 9.49
N VAL A 39 1.73 -10.42 8.56
CA VAL A 39 2.52 -9.18 8.60
C VAL A 39 1.74 -8.13 9.40
N LEU A 40 2.26 -7.78 10.58
CA LEU A 40 1.69 -6.74 11.44
C LEU A 40 2.35 -5.36 11.24
N ALA A 41 3.45 -5.32 10.48
CA ALA A 41 4.16 -4.11 10.10
C ALA A 41 3.60 -3.53 8.79
N ASP A 42 4.07 -2.35 8.39
CA ASP A 42 3.81 -1.82 7.06
C ASP A 42 4.26 -2.83 5.98
N GLN A 43 3.44 -3.03 4.96
CA GLN A 43 3.70 -4.03 3.93
C GLN A 43 4.99 -3.72 3.17
N MET A 44 5.29 -2.44 2.92
CA MET A 44 6.48 -2.05 2.17
C MET A 44 7.75 -2.16 3.02
N GLU A 45 7.69 -1.75 4.28
CA GLU A 45 8.77 -1.94 5.24
C GLU A 45 9.11 -3.44 5.38
N TYR A 46 8.09 -4.29 5.48
CA TYR A 46 8.27 -5.73 5.54
C TYR A 46 8.98 -6.28 4.31
N LEU A 47 8.57 -5.87 3.10
CA LEU A 47 9.20 -6.30 1.87
C LEU A 47 10.67 -5.84 1.77
N LEU A 48 10.95 -4.59 2.16
CA LEU A 48 12.30 -4.01 2.12
C LEU A 48 13.28 -4.71 3.05
N ALA A 49 12.83 -5.16 4.21
CA ALA A 49 13.67 -5.89 5.16
C ALA A 49 14.12 -7.27 4.64
N HIS A 50 13.39 -7.85 3.68
CA HIS A 50 13.60 -9.23 3.25
C HIS A 50 14.12 -9.38 1.81
N PHE A 51 13.92 -8.37 0.96
CA PHE A 51 14.52 -8.35 -0.37
C PHE A 51 15.93 -7.74 -0.35
N PRO A 52 16.89 -8.28 -1.13
CA PRO A 52 18.22 -7.69 -1.23
C PRO A 52 18.16 -6.26 -1.77
N ARG A 53 19.16 -5.44 -1.43
CA ARG A 53 19.25 -4.03 -1.90
C ARG A 53 19.31 -3.88 -3.41
N SER A 54 19.76 -4.91 -4.12
CA SER A 54 19.77 -4.99 -5.59
C SER A 54 18.40 -5.30 -6.20
N SER A 55 17.38 -5.60 -5.39
CA SER A 55 16.04 -5.89 -5.87
C SER A 55 15.44 -4.68 -6.61
N PRO A 56 14.75 -4.90 -7.75
CA PRO A 56 14.02 -3.85 -8.47
C PRO A 56 13.00 -3.09 -7.61
N LEU A 57 12.56 -3.67 -6.48
CA LEU A 57 11.70 -3.03 -5.50
C LEU A 57 12.26 -1.66 -5.04
N HIS A 58 13.56 -1.59 -4.77
CA HIS A 58 14.21 -0.37 -4.28
C HIS A 58 14.20 0.74 -5.34
N ALA A 59 14.36 0.39 -6.61
CA ALA A 59 14.29 1.35 -7.71
C ALA A 59 12.85 1.87 -7.91
N ARG A 60 11.85 0.97 -7.84
CA ARG A 60 10.44 1.33 -7.94
C ARG A 60 9.98 2.29 -6.86
N LEU A 61 10.46 2.12 -5.63
CA LEU A 61 10.11 3.04 -4.53
C LEU A 61 10.69 4.43 -4.71
N ARG A 62 11.91 4.55 -5.26
CA ARG A 62 12.48 5.86 -5.61
C ARG A 62 11.72 6.55 -6.74
N ALA A 63 11.16 5.78 -7.67
CA ALA A 63 10.39 6.29 -8.80
C ALA A 63 8.91 6.57 -8.46
N ARG A 64 8.42 6.13 -7.29
CA ARG A 64 7.01 6.33 -6.92
C ARG A 64 6.81 7.80 -6.56
N PRO A 65 5.93 8.54 -7.26
CA PRO A 65 5.66 9.93 -6.92
C PRO A 65 5.13 9.99 -5.49
N ALA A 66 5.68 10.92 -4.69
CA ALA A 66 5.07 11.29 -3.42
C ALA A 66 3.64 11.78 -3.72
N VAL A 67 2.66 11.26 -2.98
CA VAL A 67 1.23 11.56 -3.15
C VAL A 67 0.99 13.04 -2.87
N THR A 68 1.26 13.89 -3.86
CA THR A 68 1.03 15.34 -3.80
C THR A 68 0.43 15.87 -5.10
N GLN A 69 -0.21 15.01 -5.91
CA GLN A 69 -0.89 15.45 -7.13
C GLN A 69 -1.99 14.46 -7.53
N ALA A 70 -3.15 14.57 -6.89
CA ALA A 70 -4.42 14.04 -7.42
C ALA A 70 -5.66 14.73 -6.77
N LEU A 71 -5.54 16.01 -6.43
CA LEU A 71 -6.68 16.84 -5.96
C LEU A 71 -6.71 18.22 -6.65
N ALA A 72 -6.24 18.30 -7.89
CA ALA A 72 -6.42 19.47 -8.74
C ALA A 72 -7.07 19.05 -10.07
N SER A 73 -8.36 18.73 -10.01
CA SER A 73 -9.36 18.83 -11.10
C SER A 73 -10.73 18.50 -10.52
#